data_AF-A0A964L740-F1
#
_entry.id   AF-A0A964L740-F1
#
_cell.length_a   1.000
_cell.length_b   1.000
_cell.length_c   1.000
_cell.angle_alpha   90.00
_cell.angle_beta   90.00
_cell.angle_gamma   90.00
#
_symmetry.space_group_name_H-M   'P 1'
#
loop_
_entity.id
_entity.type
_entity.pdbx_description
1 polymer ?
#
loop_
_entity_poly.entity_id
_entity_poly.type
_entity_poly.pdbx_seq_one_letter_code
_entity_poly.pdbx_strand_id
1 'polypeptide(L)' 'MKITVDISDFDLKEICRVTGEKKKGPAIRKLVVDALMLKHREKLAQKFIDAEWGVELKGFEDAQAADKDANKKGEKRWRE' A
#
# COMPACT_ATOMS: atom_id res chain seq x y z
N MET A 1 -1.97 11.38 27.25
CA MET A 1 -3.04 12.37 26.97
C MET A 1 -4.34 11.61 26.78
N LYS A 2 -5.45 12.07 27.39
CA LYS A 2 -6.78 11.44 27.24
C LYS A 2 -7.66 12.39 26.43
N ILE A 3 -8.33 11.86 25.41
CA ILE A 3 -9.21 12.61 24.52
C ILE A 3 -10.57 11.91 24.54
N THR A 4 -11.64 12.70 24.59
CA THR A 4 -13.01 12.20 24.48
C THR A 4 -13.51 12.54 23.08
N VAL A 5 -14.05 11.54 22.39
CA VAL A 5 -14.60 11.67 21.04
C VAL A 5 -15.98 11.04 21.01
N ASP A 6 -16.85 11.58 20.17
CA ASP A 6 -18.15 10.98 19.89
C ASP A 6 -18.01 9.99 18.74
N ILE A 7 -18.40 8.74 18.98
CA ILE A 7 -18.33 7.63 18.03
C ILE A 7 -19.60 6.81 18.23
N SER A 8 -20.28 6.47 17.14
CA SER A 8 -21.49 5.66 17.21
C SER A 8 -21.22 4.27 17.79
N ASP A 9 -22.20 3.67 18.47
CA ASP A 9 -22.07 2.31 18.98
C ASP A 9 -21.86 1.27 17.85
N PHE A 10 -22.37 1.56 16.65
CA PHE A 10 -22.14 0.74 15.47
C PHE A 10 -20.67 0.77 15.06
N ASP A 11 -20.11 1.96 14.85
CA ASP A 11 -18.72 2.12 14.46
C ASP A 11 -17.79 1.51 15.51
N LEU A 12 -18.10 1.71 16.79
CA LEU A 12 -17.31 1.14 17.86
C LEU A 12 -17.29 -0.40 17.85
N LYS A 13 -18.44 -1.04 17.56
CA LYS A 13 -18.51 -2.50 17.39
C LYS A 13 -17.68 -2.96 16.20
N GLU A 14 -17.78 -2.25 15.08
CA GLU A 14 -16.99 -2.54 13.89
C GLU A 14 -15.50 -2.37 14.14
N ILE A 15 -15.08 -1.31 14.83
CA ILE A 15 -13.69 -1.08 15.23
C ILE A 15 -13.18 -2.27 16.05
N CYS A 16 -13.91 -2.70 17.09
CA CYS A 16 -13.53 -3.88 17.88
C CYS A 16 -13.44 -5.16 17.03
N ARG A 17 -14.38 -5.34 16.09
CA ARG A 17 -14.43 -6.50 15.17
C ARG A 17 -13.20 -6.53 14.26
N VAL A 18 -12.88 -5.42 13.60
CA VAL A 18 -11.76 -5.36 12.64
C VAL A 18 -10.41 -5.42 13.33
N THR A 19 -10.26 -4.84 14.52
CA THR A 19 -8.99 -4.86 15.25
C THR A 19 -8.79 -6.14 16.07
N GLY A 20 -9.85 -6.93 16.29
CA GLY A 20 -9.85 -8.11 17.18
C GLY A 20 -9.74 -7.76 18.67
N GLU A 21 -9.91 -6.49 19.03
CA GLU A 21 -9.72 -5.99 20.39
C GLU A 21 -11.05 -5.98 21.14
N LYS A 22 -11.05 -6.40 22.41
CA LYS A 22 -12.27 -6.45 23.24
C LYS A 22 -12.59 -5.10 23.91
N LYS A 23 -11.57 -4.27 24.14
CA LYS A 23 -11.71 -2.99 24.86
C LYS A 23 -11.75 -1.83 23.88
N LYS A 24 -12.68 -0.90 24.09
CA LYS A 24 -12.90 0.30 23.26
C LYS A 24 -11.62 1.08 22.98
N GLY A 25 -10.88 1.45 24.03
CA GLY A 25 -9.66 2.26 23.92
C GLY A 25 -8.56 1.61 23.08
N PRO A 26 -8.13 0.37 23.40
CA PRO A 26 -7.18 -0.39 22.59
C PRO A 26 -7.61 -0.57 21.13
N ALA A 27 -8.88 -0.87 20.88
CA ALA A 27 -9.43 -1.03 19.53
C ALA A 27 -9.28 0.27 18.71
N ILE A 28 -9.75 1.40 19.25
CA ILE A 28 -9.64 2.71 18.59
C ILE A 28 -8.17 3.08 18.37
N ARG A 29 -7.32 2.89 19.40
CA ARG A 29 -5.89 3.21 19.28
C ARG A 29 -5.22 2.42 18.17
N LYS A 30 -5.49 1.11 18.10
CA LYS A 30 -4.90 0.23 17.09
C LYS A 30 -5.31 0.67 15.68
N LEU A 31 -6.61 0.87 15.46
CA LEU A 31 -7.11 1.33 14.16
C LEU A 31 -6.50 2.67 13.73
N VAL A 32 -6.40 3.64 14.65
CA VAL A 32 -5.81 4.95 14.36
C VAL A 32 -4.34 4.84 13.99
N VAL A 33 -3.56 4.04 14.74
CA VAL A 33 -2.14 3.81 14.43
C VAL A 33 -1.98 3.17 13.06
N ASP A 34 -2.77 2.13 12.77
CA ASP A 34 -2.71 1.41 11.49
C ASP A 34 -3.09 2.34 10.32
N ALA A 35 -4.14 3.14 10.47
CA ALA A 35 -4.56 4.11 9.47
C ALA A 35 -3.49 5.19 9.23
N LEU A 36 -2.86 5.71 10.29
CA LEU A 36 -1.76 6.68 10.16
C LEU A 36 -0.55 6.07 9.44
N MET A 37 -0.20 4.83 9.76
CA MET A 37 0.88 4.13 9.07
C MET A 37 0.59 3.96 7.58
N LEU A 38 -0.63 3.57 7.22
CA LEU A 38 -1.05 3.45 5.82
C LEU A 38 -0.97 4.78 5.09
N LYS A 39 -1.45 5.88 5.70
CA LYS A 39 -1.34 7.22 5.12
C LYS A 39 0.10 7.70 4.98
N HIS A 40 0.98 7.32 5.90
CA HIS A 40 2.40 7.62 5.77
C HIS A 40 3.03 6.83 4.62
N ARG A 41 2.71 5.54 4.49
CA ARG A 41 3.19 4.69 3.39
C ARG A 41 2.71 5.19 2.03
N GLU A 42 1.45 5.62 1.92
CA GLU A 42 0.88 6.23 0.71
C GLU A 42 1.71 7.44 0.27
N LYS A 43 2.04 8.35 1.20
CA LYS A 43 2.88 9.52 0.91
C LYS A 43 4.29 9.14 0.46
N LEU A 44 4.90 8.12 1.06
CA LEU A 44 6.23 7.65 0.66
C LEU A 44 6.20 6.99 -0.71
N ALA A 45 5.19 6.17 -0.99
CA ALA A 45 5.01 5.52 -2.29
C ALA A 45 4.81 6.56 -3.40
N GLN A 46 4.07 7.63 -3.12
CA GLN A 46 3.85 8.71 -4.07
C GLN A 46 5.17 9.34 -4.54
N LYS A 47 6.19 9.45 -3.68
CA LYS A 47 7.52 9.95 -4.07
C LYS A 47 8.20 9.10 -5.15
N PHE A 48 8.00 7.78 -5.11
CA PHE A 48 8.50 6.89 -6.15
C PHE A 48 7.70 7.00 -7.44
N ILE A 49 6.37 7.17 -7.34
CA ILE A 49 5.49 7.33 -8.49
C ILE A 49 5.80 8.65 -9.22
N ASP A 50 6.00 9.72 -8.46
CA ASP A 50 6.32 11.06 -9.00
C ASP A 50 7.78 11.16 -9.47
N ALA A 51 8.55 10.07 -9.40
CA ALA A 51 9.98 10.01 -9.70
C ALA A 51 10.83 11.00 -8.88
N GLU A 52 10.34 11.52 -7.74
CA GLU A 52 11.14 12.27 -6.78
C GLU A 52 12.22 11.35 -6.19
N TRP A 53 11.81 10.12 -5.84
CA TRP A 53 12.70 9.06 -5.39
C TRP A 53 12.76 7.95 -6.43
N GLY A 54 13.95 7.40 -6.62
CA GLY A 54 14.19 6.30 -7.53
C GLY A 54 15.40 5.49 -7.09
N VAL A 55 15.57 4.32 -7.71
CA VAL A 55 16.77 3.51 -7.56
C VAL A 55 17.32 3.24 -8.94
N GLU A 56 18.61 3.48 -9.14
CA GLU A 56 19.29 3.10 -10.37
C GLU A 56 19.68 1.62 -10.29
N LEU A 57 19.13 0.82 -11.19
CA LEU A 57 19.41 -0.60 -11.30
C LEU A 57 20.31 -0.83 -12.51
N LYS A 58 21.59 -1.12 -12.27
CA LYS A 58 22.54 -1.38 -13.36
C LYS A 58 22.05 -2.52 -14.25
N GLY A 59 21.98 -2.27 -15.56
CA GLY A 59 21.56 -3.24 -16.56
C GLY A 59 20.05 -3.51 -16.61
N PHE A 60 19.24 -2.76 -15.85
CA PHE A 60 17.79 -2.91 -15.89
C PHE A 60 17.21 -2.50 -17.23
N GLU A 61 17.68 -1.39 -17.83
CA GLU A 61 17.20 -0.98 -19.15
C GLU A 61 17.54 -2.02 -20.22
N ASP A 62 18.76 -2.57 -20.20
CA ASP A 62 19.22 -3.59 -21.13
C ASP A 62 18.39 -4.88 -21.00
N ALA A 63 18.15 -5.35 -19.77
CA ALA A 63 17.33 -6.53 -19.51
C ALA A 63 15.87 -6.30 -19.93
N GLN A 64 15.31 -5.13 -19.64
CA GLN A 64 13.93 -4.77 -20.02
C GLN A 64 13.76 -4.73 -21.55
N ALA A 65 14.77 -4.23 -22.28
CA ALA A 65 14.76 -4.22 -23.74
C ALA A 65 14.78 -5.64 -24.31
N ALA A 66 15.64 -6.52 -23.76
CA ALA A 66 15.70 -7.91 -24.16
C ALA A 66 14.36 -8.66 -23.95
N ASP A 67 13.69 -8.44 -22.82
CA ASP A 67 12.38 -9.03 -22.53
C ASP A 67 11.30 -8.56 -23.52
N LYS A 68 11.26 -7.25 -23.82
CA LYS A 68 10.33 -6.69 -24.80
C LYS A 68 10.52 -7.30 -26.18
N ASP A 69 11.75 -7.53 -26.60
CA ASP A 69 12.08 -8.13 -27.89
C ASP A 69 11.75 -9.62 -27.94
N ALA A 70 11.97 -10.35 -26.86
CA ALA A 70 11.58 -11.76 -26.73
C ALA A 70 10.05 -11.91 -26.86
N ASN A 71 9.27 -11.04 -26.20
CA ASN A 71 7.81 -11.09 -26.25
C ASN A 71 7.26 -10.84 -27.66
N LYS A 72 7.77 -9.83 -28.37
CA LYS A 72 7.39 -9.55 -29.78
C LYS A 72 7.70 -10.71 -30.73
N LYS A 73 8.83 -11.41 -30.53
CA LYS A 73 9.18 -12.60 -31.32
C LYS A 73 8.23 -13.77 -31.02
N GLY A 74 7.87 -13.95 -29.75
CA GLY A 74 6.85 -14.91 -29.32
C GLY A 74 5.51 -14.65 -29.99
N GLU A 75 4.99 -13.42 -29.91
CA GLU A 75 3.71 -13.04 -30.53
C GLU A 75 3.67 -13.26 -32.04
N LYS A 76 4.77 -12.98 -32.76
CA LYS A 76 4.86 -13.29 -34.19
C LYS A 76 4.77 -14.79 -34.47
N ARG A 77 5.46 -15.61 -33.66
CA ARG A 77 5.44 -17.07 -33.80
C ARG A 77 4.08 -17.71 -33.49
N TRP A 78 3.25 -17.09 -32.67
CA TRP A 78 1.88 -17.56 -32.38
C TRP A 78 0.85 -17.14 -33.43
N ARG A 79 1.18 -16.16 -34.28
CA ARG A 79 0.29 -15.64 -35.35
C ARG A 79 0.53 -16.29 -36.72
N GLU A 80 1.60 -17.06 -36.86
CA GLU A 80 1.89 -17.95 -37.99
C GLU A 80 1.31 -19.35 -37.74
#